data_AF-A0A1V5C5S0-F1
#
_entry.id   AF-A0A1V5C5S0-F1
#
_cell.length_a   1.000
_cell.length_b   1.000
_cell.length_c   1.000
_cell.angle_alpha   90.00
_cell.angle_beta   90.00
_cell.angle_gamma   90.00
#
_symmetry.space_group_name_H-M   'P 1'
#
loop_
_entity.id
_entity.type
_entity.pdbx_description
1 polymer ?
#
loop_
_entity_poly.entity_id
_entity_poly.type
_entity_poly.pdbx_seq_one_letter_code
_entity_poly.pdbx_strand_id
1 'polypeptide(L)'
;MAQEKIRDSRTRDIGSYSFKEFKDMVVKFHGYPAAGVLIGGYMVEAAKERMPEGAQFEVIVETRKCLPDAVQLLTSCTVGNNWMRVVNLGRYALAMYEKYSGQGVRVAIDSERLKEWSHIRAWLLKLLPKHLQDSERLLDEIEKAGDSILSIADVCVRSDHLGKLSMGKIDICPVCREAYPQKDGSICKGCQGDAPYIDSVVANPMMQKCMGEKPV
;
A
#
# COMPACT_ATOMS: atom_id res chain seq x y z
N MET A 1 -33.71 -20.45 -9.44
CA MET A 1 -32.86 -20.74 -10.60
C MET A 1 -31.95 -19.56 -10.80
N ALA A 2 -30.66 -19.71 -10.48
CA ALA A 2 -29.68 -18.65 -10.60
C ALA A 2 -29.33 -18.48 -12.09
N GLN A 3 -29.51 -17.27 -12.62
CA GLN A 3 -29.03 -16.92 -13.94
C GLN A 3 -27.49 -16.87 -13.88
N GLU A 4 -26.83 -17.82 -14.53
CA GLU A 4 -25.41 -17.71 -14.87
C GLU A 4 -25.23 -16.50 -15.77
N LYS A 5 -24.58 -15.46 -15.22
CA LYS A 5 -24.11 -14.33 -16.01
C LYS A 5 -23.06 -14.86 -16.99
N ILE A 6 -23.36 -14.76 -18.29
CA ILE A 6 -22.40 -14.97 -19.36
C ILE A 6 -21.25 -13.98 -19.14
N ARG A 7 -20.10 -14.46 -18.67
CA ARG A 7 -18.89 -13.66 -18.44
C ARG A 7 -18.23 -13.39 -19.79
N ASP A 8 -18.02 -12.11 -20.13
CA ASP A 8 -17.24 -11.73 -21.30
C ASP A 8 -15.78 -12.17 -21.08
N SER A 9 -15.25 -12.99 -21.98
CA SER A 9 -13.87 -13.51 -21.95
C SER A 9 -12.76 -12.44 -21.99
N ARG A 10 -13.13 -11.15 -22.06
CA ARG A 10 -12.22 -10.00 -22.22
C ARG A 10 -11.96 -9.21 -20.93
N THR A 11 -12.73 -9.42 -19.87
CA THR A 11 -12.57 -8.69 -18.59
C THR A 11 -11.85 -9.57 -17.56
N ARG A 12 -10.71 -9.11 -17.03
CA ARG A 12 -9.98 -9.83 -15.99
C ARG A 12 -10.49 -9.43 -14.61
N ASP A 13 -11.14 -10.36 -13.92
CA ASP A 13 -11.58 -10.18 -12.53
C ASP A 13 -10.37 -10.03 -11.58
N ILE A 14 -10.59 -9.40 -10.43
CA ILE A 14 -9.61 -9.23 -9.35
C ILE A 14 -10.04 -10.15 -8.21
N GLY A 15 -9.54 -11.39 -8.26
CA GLY A 15 -9.90 -12.43 -7.30
C GLY A 15 -11.38 -12.77 -7.41
N SER A 16 -12.12 -12.58 -6.30
CA SER A 16 -13.57 -12.82 -6.25
C SER A 16 -14.42 -11.64 -6.77
N TYR A 17 -13.81 -10.52 -7.17
CA TYR A 17 -14.51 -9.30 -7.56
C TYR A 17 -14.35 -9.07 -9.06
N SER A 18 -15.42 -8.67 -9.74
CA SER A 18 -15.27 -8.06 -11.05
C SER A 18 -14.49 -6.74 -10.97
N PHE A 19 -13.90 -6.30 -12.07
CA PHE A 19 -13.16 -5.03 -12.12
C PHE A 19 -14.02 -3.85 -11.63
N LYS A 20 -15.29 -3.82 -12.04
CA LYS A 20 -16.26 -2.80 -11.60
C LYS A 20 -16.49 -2.85 -10.09
N GLU A 21 -16.74 -4.03 -9.52
CA GLU A 21 -16.97 -4.17 -8.08
C GLU A 21 -15.74 -3.74 -7.28
N PHE A 22 -14.55 -4.16 -7.69
CA PHE A 22 -13.31 -3.73 -7.05
C PHE A 22 -13.11 -2.22 -7.17
N LYS A 23 -13.35 -1.63 -8.35
CA LYS A 23 -13.30 -0.17 -8.54
C LYS A 23 -14.24 0.57 -7.59
N ASP A 24 -15.47 0.07 -7.40
CA ASP A 24 -16.43 0.69 -6.47
C ASP A 24 -15.95 0.59 -5.01
N MET A 25 -15.28 -0.51 -4.63
CA MET A 25 -14.61 -0.62 -3.32
C MET A 25 -13.46 0.39 -3.18
N VAL A 26 -12.64 0.54 -4.22
CA VAL A 26 -11.55 1.52 -4.25
C VAL A 26 -12.08 2.94 -4.09
N VAL A 27 -13.16 3.31 -4.77
CA VAL A 27 -13.78 4.64 -4.60
C VAL A 27 -14.22 4.87 -3.16
N LYS A 28 -14.86 3.88 -2.52
CA LYS A 28 -15.35 4.00 -1.15
C LYS A 28 -14.22 4.13 -0.12
N PHE A 29 -13.12 3.42 -0.31
CA PHE A 29 -12.02 3.38 0.66
C PHE A 29 -10.95 4.45 0.39
N HIS A 30 -10.53 4.60 -0.87
CA HIS A 30 -9.46 5.51 -1.30
C HIS A 30 -9.97 6.90 -1.71
N GLY A 31 -11.28 7.06 -1.91
CA GLY A 31 -11.95 8.32 -2.27
C GLY A 31 -12.05 8.60 -3.78
N TYR A 32 -11.33 7.85 -4.63
CA TYR A 32 -11.42 7.95 -6.10
C TYR A 32 -10.86 6.66 -6.75
N PRO A 33 -11.19 6.35 -8.01
CA PRO A 33 -10.77 5.11 -8.67
C PRO A 33 -9.30 5.21 -9.12
N ALA A 34 -8.39 5.21 -8.16
CA ALA A 34 -6.96 5.36 -8.41
C ALA A 34 -6.40 4.19 -9.22
N ALA A 35 -5.82 4.49 -10.39
CA ALA A 35 -5.13 3.53 -11.25
C ALA A 35 -4.13 2.66 -10.47
N GLY A 36 -3.40 3.26 -9.52
CA GLY A 36 -2.46 2.52 -8.68
C GLY A 36 -3.14 1.45 -7.81
N VAL A 37 -4.28 1.76 -7.19
CA VAL A 37 -4.98 0.77 -6.35
C VAL A 37 -5.56 -0.35 -7.22
N LEU A 38 -6.07 -0.03 -8.41
CA LEU A 38 -6.62 -0.99 -9.37
C LEU A 38 -5.55 -1.97 -9.87
N ILE A 39 -4.40 -1.47 -10.31
CA ILE A 39 -3.24 -2.30 -10.67
C ILE A 39 -2.77 -3.10 -9.44
N GLY A 40 -2.78 -2.46 -8.27
CA GLY A 40 -2.47 -3.11 -7.00
C GLY A 40 -3.37 -4.30 -6.68
N GLY A 41 -4.64 -4.27 -7.12
CA GLY A 41 -5.56 -5.39 -6.99
C GLY A 41 -5.04 -6.64 -7.69
N TYR A 42 -4.67 -6.52 -8.97
CA TYR A 42 -4.04 -7.61 -9.71
C TYR A 42 -2.71 -8.06 -9.09
N MET A 43 -1.92 -7.13 -8.55
CA MET A 43 -0.66 -7.47 -7.88
C MET A 43 -0.89 -8.31 -6.62
N VAL A 44 -1.90 -7.98 -5.82
CA VAL A 44 -2.23 -8.71 -4.59
C VAL A 44 -2.76 -10.10 -4.91
N GLU A 45 -3.66 -10.23 -5.89
CA GLU A 45 -4.21 -11.54 -6.26
C GLU A 45 -3.13 -12.43 -6.90
N ALA A 46 -2.29 -11.89 -7.79
CA ALA A 46 -1.15 -12.63 -8.35
C ALA A 46 -0.16 -13.12 -7.28
N ALA A 47 0.00 -12.36 -6.19
CA ALA A 47 0.80 -12.79 -5.04
C ALA A 47 0.08 -13.90 -4.23
N LYS A 48 -1.21 -13.74 -3.93
CA LYS A 48 -2.02 -14.71 -3.18
C LYS A 48 -2.05 -16.08 -3.85
N GLU A 49 -2.21 -16.12 -5.17
CA GLU A 49 -2.20 -17.37 -5.96
C GLU A 49 -0.92 -18.21 -5.81
N ARG A 50 0.18 -17.58 -5.39
CA ARG A 50 1.49 -18.23 -5.20
C ARG A 50 1.80 -18.53 -3.74
N MET A 51 0.95 -18.09 -2.82
CA MET A 51 1.09 -18.46 -1.42
C MET A 51 0.52 -19.85 -1.19
N PRO A 52 1.13 -20.67 -0.30
CA PRO A 52 0.55 -21.95 0.08
C PRO A 52 -0.85 -21.75 0.69
N GLU A 53 -1.76 -22.68 0.38
CA GLU A 53 -3.12 -22.65 0.92
C GLU A 53 -3.09 -22.65 2.46
N GLY A 54 -3.85 -21.75 3.08
CA GLY A 54 -3.91 -21.60 4.54
C GLY A 54 -2.67 -20.96 5.20
N ALA A 55 -1.66 -20.51 4.43
CA ALA A 55 -0.49 -19.84 4.98
C ALA A 55 -0.86 -18.53 5.67
N GLN A 56 -0.24 -18.26 6.81
CA GLN A 56 -0.25 -16.93 7.42
C GLN A 56 0.81 -16.07 6.73
N PHE A 57 0.37 -15.06 6.00
CA PHE A 57 1.28 -14.16 5.29
C PHE A 57 1.26 -12.74 5.86
N GLU A 58 2.39 -12.05 5.70
CA GLU A 58 2.52 -10.61 5.88
C GLU A 58 2.90 -9.98 4.54
N VAL A 59 2.78 -8.65 4.44
CA VAL A 59 3.05 -7.90 3.22
C VAL A 59 3.98 -6.72 3.47
N ILE A 60 5.03 -6.61 2.65
CA ILE A 60 5.83 -5.39 2.53
C ILE A 60 5.42 -4.68 1.25
N VAL A 61 5.16 -3.38 1.34
CA VAL A 61 4.88 -2.52 0.18
C VAL A 61 6.02 -1.52 0.01
N GLU A 62 6.53 -1.39 -1.22
CA GLU A 62 7.72 -0.58 -1.52
C GLU A 62 7.42 0.91 -1.79
N THR A 63 6.17 1.32 -1.61
CA THR A 63 5.67 2.68 -1.85
C THR A 63 4.53 3.03 -0.90
N ARG A 64 4.44 4.31 -0.52
CA ARG A 64 3.29 4.86 0.24
C ARG A 64 2.09 5.17 -0.65
N LYS A 65 2.25 5.15 -1.98
CA LYS A 65 1.25 5.68 -2.92
C LYS A 65 0.34 4.56 -3.40
N CYS A 66 -0.94 4.65 -3.05
CA CYS A 66 -2.05 3.81 -3.56
C CYS A 66 -1.94 2.32 -3.19
N LEU A 67 -0.85 1.65 -3.54
CA LEU A 67 -0.64 0.21 -3.37
C LEU A 67 -0.95 -0.35 -1.97
N PRO A 68 -0.63 0.35 -0.86
CA PRO A 68 -1.03 -0.13 0.47
C PRO A 68 -2.54 -0.36 0.62
N ASP A 69 -3.37 0.43 -0.06
CA ASP A 69 -4.83 0.31 0.05
C ASP A 69 -5.37 -0.91 -0.71
N ALA A 70 -4.72 -1.31 -1.80
CA ALA A 70 -5.08 -2.56 -2.48
C ALA A 70 -4.85 -3.77 -1.56
N VAL A 71 -3.73 -3.77 -0.83
CA VAL A 71 -3.42 -4.81 0.17
C VAL A 71 -4.47 -4.82 1.27
N GLN A 72 -4.83 -3.66 1.81
CA GLN A 72 -5.81 -3.56 2.90
C GLN A 72 -7.24 -3.94 2.47
N LEU A 73 -7.59 -3.71 1.20
CA LEU A 73 -8.90 -4.07 0.66
C LEU A 73 -9.06 -5.56 0.37
N LEU A 74 -7.97 -6.24 -0.01
CA LEU A 74 -8.01 -7.63 -0.52
C LEU A 74 -7.40 -8.66 0.43
N THR A 75 -6.85 -8.23 1.55
CA THR A 75 -6.22 -9.09 2.55
C THR A 75 -6.59 -8.65 3.96
N SER A 76 -6.25 -9.49 4.94
CA SER A 76 -6.30 -9.11 6.35
C SER A 76 -5.06 -8.30 6.78
N CYS A 77 -4.09 -8.06 5.89
CA CYS A 77 -2.87 -7.34 6.21
C CYS A 77 -3.13 -5.83 6.20
N THR A 78 -3.05 -5.19 7.36
CA THR A 78 -3.28 -3.75 7.50
C THR A 78 -2.11 -3.05 8.17
N VAL A 79 -2.05 -1.73 8.05
CA VAL A 79 -1.09 -0.95 8.86
C VAL A 79 -1.41 -1.11 10.35
N GLY A 80 -2.70 -1.10 10.71
CA GLY A 80 -3.16 -1.12 12.10
C GLY A 80 -2.83 -2.40 12.87
N ASN A 81 -2.81 -3.57 12.20
CA ASN A 81 -2.42 -4.84 12.82
C ASN A 81 -0.94 -5.19 12.64
N ASN A 82 -0.15 -4.31 12.00
CA ASN A 82 1.26 -4.50 11.66
C ASN A 82 1.56 -5.70 10.74
N TRP A 83 0.57 -6.26 10.04
CA TRP A 83 0.81 -7.33 9.06
C TRP A 83 1.10 -6.78 7.66
N MET A 84 0.85 -5.48 7.43
CA MET A 84 1.39 -4.75 6.30
C MET A 84 2.38 -3.70 6.77
N ARG A 85 3.54 -3.65 6.12
CA ARG A 85 4.59 -2.64 6.39
C ARG A 85 4.91 -1.88 5.11
N VAL A 86 5.12 -0.57 5.23
CA VAL A 86 5.55 0.25 4.09
C VAL A 86 7.04 0.55 4.21
N VAL A 87 7.85 -0.09 3.37
CA VAL A 87 9.27 0.21 3.21
C VAL A 87 9.39 1.11 1.99
N ASN A 88 9.36 2.43 2.18
CA ASN A 88 9.24 3.38 1.07
C ASN A 88 10.52 3.49 0.23
N LEU A 89 10.68 2.61 -0.77
CA LEU A 89 11.76 2.62 -1.76
C LEU A 89 11.39 3.41 -3.03
N GLY A 90 10.13 3.83 -3.15
CA GLY A 90 9.61 4.52 -4.34
C GLY A 90 9.32 3.60 -5.53
N ARG A 91 9.43 2.28 -5.34
CA ARG A 91 9.18 1.26 -6.37
C ARG A 91 7.72 0.80 -6.27
N TYR A 92 7.07 0.61 -7.41
CA TYR A 92 5.69 0.13 -7.44
C TYR A 92 5.66 -1.40 -7.34
N ALA A 93 5.87 -1.89 -6.11
CA ALA A 93 6.03 -3.30 -5.82
C ALA A 93 5.50 -3.65 -4.42
N LEU A 94 5.12 -4.92 -4.25
CA LEU A 94 4.85 -5.53 -2.96
C LEU A 94 5.54 -6.89 -2.88
N ALA A 95 5.83 -7.34 -1.67
CA ALA A 95 6.22 -8.71 -1.37
C ALA A 95 5.23 -9.31 -0.38
N MET A 96 4.66 -10.45 -0.72
CA MET A 96 3.82 -11.27 0.16
C MET A 96 4.63 -12.49 0.58
N TYR A 97 4.72 -12.75 1.87
CA TYR A 97 5.61 -13.78 2.41
C TYR A 97 5.01 -14.48 3.61
N GLU A 98 5.36 -15.75 3.77
CA GLU A 98 5.01 -16.54 4.94
C GLU A 98 5.71 -15.97 6.17
N LYS A 99 4.92 -15.73 7.22
CA LYS A 99 5.26 -14.89 8.36
C LYS A 99 6.54 -15.30 9.12
N TYR A 100 6.81 -16.60 9.22
CA TYR A 100 7.90 -17.11 10.07
C TYR A 100 9.18 -17.37 9.27
N SER A 101 9.05 -17.99 8.10
CA SER A 101 10.17 -18.33 7.22
C SER A 101 10.68 -17.14 6.41
N GLY A 102 9.82 -16.14 6.16
CA GLY A 102 10.12 -15.03 5.27
C GLY A 102 10.10 -15.39 3.78
N GLN A 103 9.81 -16.64 3.43
CA GLN A 103 9.73 -17.08 2.03
C GLN A 103 8.43 -16.57 1.40
N GLY A 104 8.53 -16.08 0.17
CA GLY A 104 7.38 -15.51 -0.49
C GLY A 104 7.65 -15.08 -1.92
N VAL A 105 6.77 -14.23 -2.44
CA VAL A 105 6.85 -13.69 -3.79
C VAL A 105 6.80 -12.18 -3.77
N ARG A 106 7.60 -11.58 -4.64
CA ARG A 106 7.60 -10.15 -4.92
C ARG A 106 6.95 -9.90 -6.26
N VAL A 107 5.96 -9.01 -6.28
CA VAL A 107 5.23 -8.58 -7.48
C VAL A 107 5.53 -7.12 -7.74
N ALA A 108 5.89 -6.80 -8.97
CA ALA A 108 6.17 -5.43 -9.42
C ALA A 108 5.62 -5.20 -10.82
N ILE A 109 5.34 -3.94 -11.17
CA ILE A 109 5.02 -3.59 -12.56
C ILE A 109 6.28 -3.77 -13.43
N ASP A 110 6.15 -4.54 -14.51
CA ASP A 110 7.19 -4.76 -15.50
C ASP A 110 7.14 -3.66 -16.56
N SER A 111 8.12 -2.76 -16.54
CA SER A 111 8.15 -1.61 -17.44
C SER A 111 8.31 -1.98 -18.91
N GLU A 112 8.92 -3.13 -19.23
CA GLU A 112 9.07 -3.58 -20.62
C GLU A 112 7.75 -4.06 -21.19
N ARG A 113 6.92 -4.69 -20.35
CA ARG A 113 5.57 -5.15 -20.74
C ARG A 113 4.57 -4.01 -20.94
N LEU A 114 4.87 -2.82 -20.45
CA LEU A 114 4.04 -1.63 -20.65
C LEU A 114 4.17 -1.01 -22.04
N LYS A 115 5.05 -1.51 -22.93
CA LYS A 115 5.20 -0.97 -24.29
C LYS A 115 3.89 -1.01 -25.09
N GLU A 116 3.06 -2.03 -24.84
CA GLU A 116 1.74 -2.21 -25.47
C GLU A 116 0.61 -1.46 -24.76
N TRP A 117 0.89 -0.84 -23.59
CA TRP A 117 -0.12 -0.21 -22.72
C TRP A 117 0.22 1.27 -22.50
N SER A 118 -0.06 2.07 -23.53
CA SER A 118 0.38 3.46 -23.64
C SER A 118 -0.11 4.37 -22.51
N HIS A 119 -1.34 4.20 -22.04
CA HIS A 119 -1.91 5.03 -20.97
C HIS A 119 -1.37 4.60 -19.61
N ILE A 120 -1.25 3.29 -19.35
CA ILE A 120 -0.60 2.78 -18.12
C ILE A 120 0.84 3.27 -18.05
N ARG A 121 1.59 3.19 -19.16
CA ARG A 121 2.97 3.68 -19.26
C ARG A 121 3.06 5.18 -19.01
N ALA A 122 2.19 5.97 -19.63
CA ALA A 122 2.15 7.42 -19.45
C ALA A 122 1.82 7.80 -17.99
N TRP A 123 0.90 7.07 -17.36
CA TRP A 123 0.55 7.23 -15.94
C TRP A 123 1.74 6.91 -15.02
N LEU A 124 2.35 5.72 -15.17
CA LEU A 124 3.40 5.23 -14.30
C LEU A 124 4.65 6.10 -14.38
N LEU A 125 5.08 6.42 -15.61
CA LEU A 125 6.28 7.21 -15.88
C LEU A 125 6.02 8.72 -15.86
N LYS A 126 4.77 9.14 -15.60
CA LYS A 126 4.34 10.55 -15.61
C LYS A 126 4.74 11.30 -16.87
N LEU A 127 4.58 10.67 -18.03
CA LEU A 127 4.98 11.23 -19.33
C LEU A 127 4.12 12.44 -19.74
N LEU A 128 2.92 12.56 -19.16
CA LEU A 128 2.00 13.66 -19.39
C LEU A 128 1.54 14.26 -18.04
N PRO A 129 1.35 15.60 -17.97
CA PRO A 129 0.62 16.23 -16.88
C PRO A 129 -0.74 15.56 -16.64
N LYS A 130 -1.15 15.46 -15.37
CA LYS A 130 -2.38 14.73 -14.97
C LYS A 130 -3.64 15.15 -15.74
N HIS A 131 -3.80 16.43 -16.04
CA HIS A 131 -4.98 16.96 -16.75
C HIS A 131 -5.02 16.59 -18.24
N LEU A 132 -3.91 16.12 -18.81
CA LEU A 132 -3.83 15.64 -20.20
C LEU A 132 -3.95 14.12 -20.32
N GLN A 133 -4.09 13.40 -19.20
CA GLN A 133 -4.23 11.95 -19.21
C GLN A 133 -5.69 11.56 -19.43
N ASP A 134 -5.94 10.65 -20.39
CA ASP A 134 -7.26 10.06 -20.60
C ASP A 134 -7.51 8.99 -19.52
N SER A 135 -8.37 9.32 -18.55
CA SER A 135 -8.65 8.46 -17.41
C SER A 135 -9.51 7.26 -17.80
N GLU A 136 -10.42 7.39 -18.76
CA GLU A 136 -11.27 6.27 -19.18
C GLU A 136 -10.44 5.21 -19.91
N ARG A 137 -9.58 5.64 -20.83
CA ARG A 137 -8.65 4.73 -21.53
C ARG A 137 -7.63 4.10 -20.60
N LEU A 138 -7.15 4.84 -19.60
CA LEU A 138 -6.26 4.28 -18.58
C LEU A 138 -6.95 3.13 -17.82
N LEU A 139 -8.19 3.33 -17.39
CA LEU A 139 -8.93 2.29 -16.65
C LEU A 139 -9.24 1.07 -17.52
N ASP A 140 -9.62 1.29 -18.78
CA ASP A 140 -9.85 0.23 -19.77
C ASP A 140 -8.56 -0.57 -20.05
N GLU A 141 -7.42 0.10 -20.22
CA GLU A 141 -6.13 -0.57 -20.36
C GLU A 141 -5.80 -1.42 -19.13
N ILE A 142 -6.04 -0.92 -17.91
CA ILE A 142 -5.76 -1.67 -16.67
C ILE A 142 -6.60 -2.94 -16.60
N GLU A 143 -7.91 -2.85 -16.90
CA GLU A 143 -8.82 -4.01 -16.88
C GLU A 143 -8.41 -5.07 -17.91
N LYS A 144 -8.02 -4.65 -19.11
CA LYS A 144 -7.59 -5.55 -20.18
C LYS A 144 -6.21 -6.17 -19.92
N ALA A 145 -5.28 -5.38 -19.37
CA ALA A 145 -3.94 -5.82 -19.04
C ALA A 145 -3.94 -6.85 -17.92
N GLY A 146 -4.70 -6.60 -16.85
CA GLY A 146 -4.68 -7.38 -15.62
C GLY A 146 -3.27 -7.67 -15.11
N ASP A 147 -2.96 -8.94 -14.87
CA ASP A 147 -1.67 -9.43 -14.38
C ASP A 147 -0.59 -9.55 -15.47
N SER A 148 -0.92 -9.38 -16.76
CA SER A 148 0.06 -9.53 -17.85
C SER A 148 1.23 -8.52 -17.77
N ILE A 149 0.99 -7.37 -17.17
CA ILE A 149 1.97 -6.29 -16.97
C ILE A 149 2.86 -6.47 -15.73
N LEU A 150 2.75 -7.61 -15.05
CA LEU A 150 3.45 -7.85 -13.78
C LEU A 150 4.66 -8.76 -13.95
N SER A 151 5.75 -8.42 -13.26
CA SER A 151 6.87 -9.30 -12.99
C SER A 151 6.72 -9.90 -11.59
N ILE A 152 7.00 -11.20 -11.46
CA ILE A 152 6.91 -11.93 -10.20
C ILE A 152 8.22 -12.68 -9.98
N ALA A 153 8.77 -12.59 -8.77
CA ALA A 153 10.00 -13.26 -8.39
C ALA A 153 9.88 -13.85 -6.99
N ASP A 154 10.44 -15.04 -6.79
CA ASP A 154 10.58 -15.62 -5.46
C ASP A 154 11.57 -14.80 -4.64
N VAL A 155 11.26 -14.59 -3.37
CA VAL A 155 12.07 -13.80 -2.44
C VAL A 155 12.12 -14.43 -1.06
N CYS A 156 13.18 -14.12 -0.32
CA CYS A 156 13.27 -14.36 1.11
C CYS A 156 13.45 -13.02 1.82
N VAL A 157 12.49 -12.66 2.67
CA VAL A 157 12.49 -11.40 3.41
C VAL A 157 13.60 -11.41 4.46
N ARG A 158 14.34 -10.31 4.55
CA ARG A 158 15.42 -10.16 5.52
C ARG A 158 14.89 -10.30 6.95
N SER A 159 15.68 -10.93 7.82
CA SER A 159 15.28 -11.26 9.20
C SER A 159 14.93 -10.04 10.07
N ASP A 160 15.47 -8.86 9.78
CA ASP A 160 15.13 -7.60 10.46
C ASP A 160 13.72 -7.08 10.12
N HIS A 161 13.10 -7.61 9.08
CA HIS A 161 11.70 -7.36 8.75
C HIS A 161 10.75 -8.45 9.25
N LEU A 162 11.27 -9.54 9.84
CA LEU A 162 10.45 -10.61 10.40
C LEU A 162 10.12 -10.37 11.87
N GLY A 163 9.11 -11.06 12.37
CA GLY A 163 8.72 -11.05 13.77
C GLY A 163 7.82 -9.89 14.18
N LYS A 164 7.36 -9.97 15.43
CA LYS A 164 6.35 -9.06 15.98
C LYS A 164 6.98 -7.78 16.50
N LEU A 165 6.47 -6.64 16.04
CA LEU A 165 6.73 -5.35 16.68
C LEU A 165 5.99 -5.33 18.04
N SER A 166 6.76 -5.46 19.12
CA SER A 166 6.24 -5.34 20.48
C SER A 166 6.51 -3.95 21.03
N MET A 167 5.54 -3.34 21.69
CA MET A 167 5.73 -2.09 22.43
C MET A 167 6.55 -2.29 23.71
N GLY A 168 6.75 -3.54 24.16
CA GLY A 168 7.47 -3.83 25.40
C GLY A 168 6.76 -3.21 26.62
N LYS A 169 7.55 -2.83 27.62
CA LYS A 169 7.03 -2.13 28.80
C LYS A 169 6.66 -0.69 28.45
N ILE A 170 5.53 -0.22 28.97
CA ILE A 170 5.07 1.16 28.84
C ILE A 170 5.47 1.95 30.09
N ASP A 171 5.94 3.18 29.89
CA ASP A 171 6.29 4.14 30.94
C ASP A 171 5.59 5.50 30.68
N ILE A 172 5.68 6.45 31.60
CA ILE A 172 5.15 7.81 31.46
C ILE A 172 6.29 8.77 31.14
N CYS A 173 6.20 9.50 30.03
CA CYS A 173 7.22 10.47 29.65
C CYS A 173 7.28 11.62 30.68
N PRO A 174 8.46 11.99 31.22
CA PRO A 174 8.57 13.06 32.20
C PRO A 174 8.30 14.46 31.61
N VAL A 175 8.36 14.63 30.28
CA VAL A 175 8.15 15.91 29.60
C VAL A 175 6.68 16.15 29.27
N CYS A 176 6.05 15.28 28.47
CA CYS A 176 4.65 15.46 28.05
C CYS A 176 3.62 14.73 28.93
N ARG A 177 4.06 13.86 29.85
CA ARG A 177 3.20 13.05 30.73
C ARG A 177 2.32 12.02 30.02
N GLU A 178 2.59 11.72 28.74
CA GLU A 178 1.92 10.66 27.99
C GLU A 178 2.62 9.30 28.15
N ALA A 179 1.84 8.22 28.00
CA ALA A 179 2.35 6.86 28.03
C ALA A 179 3.11 6.51 26.74
N TYR A 180 4.28 5.88 26.85
CA TYR A 180 5.13 5.52 25.70
C TYR A 180 5.93 4.23 25.93
N PRO A 181 6.43 3.56 24.87
CA PRO A 181 7.33 2.42 25.00
C PRO A 181 8.64 2.78 25.70
N GLN A 182 8.96 2.14 26.81
CA GLN A 182 10.21 2.38 27.56
C GLN A 182 11.46 2.13 26.70
N LYS A 183 11.38 1.22 25.72
CA LYS A 183 12.46 0.94 24.78
C LYS A 183 12.82 2.12 23.86
N ASP A 184 11.96 3.13 23.76
CA ASP A 184 12.20 4.29 22.90
C ASP A 184 13.14 5.33 23.56
N GLY A 185 13.48 5.17 24.85
CA GLY A 185 14.43 6.04 25.57
C GLY A 185 13.91 6.47 26.94
N SER A 186 14.50 7.52 27.51
CA SER A 186 14.06 8.13 28.78
C SER A 186 12.88 9.09 28.63
N ILE A 187 12.57 9.49 27.39
CA ILE A 187 11.45 10.35 27.00
C ILE A 187 10.83 9.81 25.70
N CYS A 188 9.57 10.13 25.41
CA CYS A 188 8.91 9.64 24.19
C CYS A 188 9.53 10.27 22.92
N LYS A 189 9.40 9.59 21.77
CA LYS A 189 9.91 10.09 20.47
C LYS A 189 9.43 11.49 20.11
N GLY A 190 8.19 11.82 20.47
CA GLY A 190 7.65 13.18 20.29
C GLY A 190 8.52 14.23 20.99
N CYS A 191 8.85 14.02 22.26
CA CYS A 191 9.73 14.92 23.02
C CYS A 191 11.22 14.82 22.64
N GLN A 192 11.63 13.79 21.90
CA GLN A 192 12.97 13.71 21.30
C GLN A 192 13.10 14.57 20.02
N GLY A 193 12.00 15.11 19.50
CA GLY A 193 11.97 15.95 18.30
C GLY A 193 11.26 15.33 17.10
N ASP A 194 10.74 14.10 17.21
CA ASP A 194 9.98 13.46 16.11
C ASP A 194 8.53 13.98 16.02
N ALA A 195 8.09 14.83 16.96
CA ALA A 195 6.76 15.41 16.92
C ALA A 195 6.59 16.30 15.67
N PRO A 196 5.52 16.11 14.87
CA PRO A 196 5.30 16.89 13.65
C PRO A 196 4.67 18.27 13.92
N TYR A 197 4.65 18.73 15.18
CA TYR A 197 3.96 19.93 15.63
C TYR A 197 4.97 20.91 16.25
N ILE A 198 4.77 22.21 16.02
CA ILE A 198 5.65 23.27 16.51
C ILE A 198 5.49 23.48 18.03
N ASP A 199 4.26 23.31 18.57
CA ASP A 199 3.92 23.63 19.96
C ASP A 199 3.19 22.46 20.68
N SER A 200 3.77 21.26 20.72
CA SER A 200 3.12 20.12 21.42
C SER A 200 3.46 20.00 22.91
N VAL A 201 4.20 20.95 23.49
CA VAL A 201 4.45 20.92 24.93
C VAL A 201 3.24 21.53 25.62
N VAL A 202 2.53 20.71 26.39
CA VAL A 202 1.39 21.14 27.22
C VAL A 202 1.89 22.16 28.26
N ALA A 203 1.91 23.44 27.87
CA ALA A 203 1.67 24.66 28.66
C ALA A 203 2.21 25.92 27.93
N ASN A 204 1.42 26.55 27.05
CA ASN A 204 1.29 28.02 27.02
C ASN A 204 0.12 28.52 26.12
N PRO A 205 -0.66 29.55 26.51
CA PRO A 205 -1.85 30.03 25.79
C PRO A 205 -1.61 30.93 24.56
N MET A 206 -0.44 30.88 23.92
CA MET A 206 -0.18 31.70 22.73
C MET A 206 -0.01 30.81 21.50
N MET A 207 -1.12 30.56 20.80
CA MET A 207 -1.13 30.01 19.45
C MET A 207 -0.24 30.89 18.56
N GLN A 208 1.01 30.50 18.35
CA GLN A 208 1.84 31.07 17.32
C GLN A 208 1.30 30.58 15.98
N LYS A 209 0.96 31.52 15.09
CA LYS A 209 0.32 31.22 13.80
C LYS A 209 1.17 30.24 13.02
N CYS A 210 0.59 29.10 12.62
CA CYS A 210 1.15 28.16 11.66
C CYS A 210 1.27 28.81 10.27
N MET A 211 2.23 29.71 10.07
CA MET A 211 2.57 30.28 8.76
C MET A 211 3.92 29.72 8.32
N GLY A 212 3.88 28.56 7.66
CA GLY A 212 4.98 28.09 6.83
C GLY A 212 4.68 28.46 5.38
N GLU A 213 5.51 29.32 4.78
CA GLU A 213 5.54 29.49 3.33
C GLU A 213 5.89 28.14 2.69
N LYS A 214 5.06 27.69 1.74
CA LYS A 214 5.37 26.49 0.96
C LYS A 214 6.65 26.75 0.17
N PRO A 215 7.66 25.87 0.21
CA PRO A 215 8.74 25.94 -0.75
C PRO A 215 8.16 25.70 -2.17
N VAL A 216 8.56 26.58 -3.10
CA VAL A 216 8.18 26.61 -4.52
C VAL A 216 8.56 25.32 -5.23
#